data_AF-A0A9D4WFD3-F1
#
_entry.id   AF-A0A9D4WFD3-F1
#
_cell.length_a   1.000
_cell.length_b   1.000
_cell.length_c   1.000
_cell.angle_alpha   90.00
_cell.angle_beta   90.00
_cell.angle_gamma   90.00
#
_symmetry.space_group_name_H-M   'P 1'
#
loop_
_entity.id
_entity.type
_entity.pdbx_description
1 polymer ?
#
loop_
_entity_poly.entity_id
_entity_poly.type
_entity_poly.pdbx_seq_one_letter_code
_entity_poly.pdbx_strand_id
1 'polypeptide(L)'
;MDASEDKTGILDIIERKIAKVTMIPKTYGEDFNILRYEVGQKYDSHYDAFDPVEYGHVESQRVASFLLYLSNVEMGGETMFPYEDGLNIDTNYDYQKCIGLKVKPQQGDGLLFYSVFPNGKIDKNSLHGSCPVIKGEKWVATKWINDKQQHRHY
;
A
#
# COMPACT_ATOMS: atom_id res chain seq x y z
N MET A 1 11.22 -1.93 8.77
CA MET A 1 11.38 -2.04 10.24
C MET A 1 10.58 -3.24 10.72
N ASP A 2 11.25 -4.18 11.37
CA ASP A 2 10.63 -5.36 11.96
C ASP A 2 10.02 -5.01 13.34
N ALA A 3 8.83 -5.52 13.61
CA ALA A 3 8.18 -5.39 14.91
C ALA A 3 8.95 -6.11 16.04
N SER A 4 9.75 -7.13 15.72
CA SER A 4 10.54 -7.85 16.72
C SER A 4 11.70 -7.00 17.29
N GLU A 5 12.15 -6.00 16.54
CA GLU A 5 13.25 -5.10 16.91
C GLU A 5 12.76 -3.86 17.68
N ASP A 6 11.45 -3.59 17.68
CA ASP A 6 10.84 -2.46 18.38
C ASP A 6 10.64 -2.76 19.88
N LYS A 7 11.56 -2.24 20.69
CA LYS A 7 11.53 -2.35 22.16
C LYS A 7 10.29 -1.72 22.80
N THR A 8 9.57 -0.84 22.10
CA THR A 8 8.36 -0.20 22.64
C THR A 8 7.12 -1.08 22.51
N GLY A 9 7.15 -2.10 21.64
CA GLY A 9 6.02 -2.99 21.34
C GLY A 9 4.90 -2.32 20.53
N ILE A 10 5.09 -1.08 20.08
CA ILE A 10 4.07 -0.33 19.32
C ILE A 10 3.85 -1.01 17.97
N LEU A 11 4.92 -1.44 17.29
CA LEU A 11 4.80 -2.13 16.01
C LEU A 11 4.00 -3.44 16.13
N ASP A 12 4.20 -4.22 17.20
CA ASP A 12 3.43 -5.45 17.44
C ASP A 12 1.93 -5.14 17.64
N ILE A 13 1.60 -4.06 18.36
CA ILE A 13 0.21 -3.62 18.54
C ILE A 13 -0.43 -3.24 17.19
N ILE A 14 0.29 -2.51 16.34
CA ILE A 14 -0.18 -2.13 15.01
C ILE A 14 -0.37 -3.36 14.13
N GLU A 15 0.63 -4.27 14.09
CA GLU A 15 0.53 -5.53 13.33
C GLU A 15 -0.67 -6.39 13.77
N ARG A 16 -0.94 -6.49 15.08
CA ARG A 16 -2.12 -7.21 15.58
C ARG A 16 -3.43 -6.55 15.16
N LYS A 17 -3.49 -5.22 15.13
CA LYS A 17 -4.68 -4.49 14.64
C LYS A 17 -4.89 -4.75 13.15
N ILE A 18 -3.84 -4.67 12.34
CA ILE A 18 -3.88 -4.98 10.91
C ILE A 18 -4.37 -6.41 10.70
N ALA A 19 -3.76 -7.39 11.38
CA ALA A 19 -4.17 -8.79 11.29
C ALA A 19 -5.64 -9.01 11.68
N LYS A 20 -6.14 -8.28 12.68
CA LYS A 20 -7.55 -8.35 13.09
C LYS A 20 -8.51 -7.82 12.04
N VAL A 21 -8.17 -6.74 11.33
CA VAL A 21 -9.06 -6.16 10.30
C VAL A 21 -8.97 -6.89 8.96
N THR A 22 -7.83 -7.47 8.64
CA THR A 22 -7.63 -8.25 7.41
C THR A 22 -8.04 -9.71 7.56
N MET A 23 -8.13 -10.20 8.81
CA MET A 23 -8.28 -11.63 9.13
C MET A 23 -7.13 -12.49 8.60
N ILE A 24 -5.97 -11.89 8.31
CA ILE A 24 -4.75 -12.58 7.87
C ILE A 24 -3.74 -12.58 9.03
N PRO A 25 -3.05 -13.69 9.34
CA PRO A 25 -2.08 -13.73 10.42
C PRO A 25 -0.97 -12.69 10.23
N LYS A 26 -0.57 -12.00 11.31
CA LYS A 26 0.48 -10.97 11.25
C LYS A 26 1.82 -11.46 10.68
N THR A 27 2.10 -12.76 10.80
CA THR A 27 3.32 -13.40 10.28
C THR A 27 3.38 -13.45 8.75
N TYR A 28 2.30 -13.09 8.06
CA TYR A 28 2.23 -13.00 6.60
C TYR A 28 2.58 -11.57 6.13
N GLY A 29 2.68 -10.62 7.05
CA GLY A 29 3.10 -9.26 6.76
C GLY A 29 4.62 -9.15 6.66
N GLU A 30 5.08 -8.49 5.59
CA GLU A 30 6.48 -8.02 5.44
C GLU A 30 6.80 -6.95 6.49
N ASP A 31 8.06 -6.55 6.63
CA ASP A 31 8.42 -5.43 7.49
C ASP A 31 7.77 -4.12 7.02
N PHE A 32 7.56 -3.17 7.95
CA PHE A 32 7.05 -1.86 7.55
C PHE A 32 8.06 -1.15 6.66
N ASN A 33 7.59 -0.68 5.50
CA ASN A 33 8.31 0.22 4.62
C ASN A 33 7.87 1.66 4.90
N ILE A 34 8.81 2.54 5.27
CA ILE A 34 8.50 3.93 5.62
C ILE A 34 8.94 4.82 4.45
N LEU A 35 8.01 5.63 3.96
CA LEU A 35 8.24 6.54 2.84
C LEU A 35 7.98 7.99 3.29
N ARG A 36 8.85 8.88 2.83
CA ARG A 36 8.71 10.34 2.97
C ARG A 36 8.65 10.95 1.58
N TYR A 37 7.65 11.80 1.35
CA TYR A 37 7.52 12.62 0.15
C TYR A 37 7.59 14.11 0.50
N GLU A 38 8.55 14.78 -0.12
CA GLU A 38 8.70 16.24 -0.13
C GLU A 38 7.82 16.88 -1.22
N VAL A 39 7.71 18.21 -1.21
CA VAL A 39 6.97 18.96 -2.22
C VAL A 39 7.45 18.59 -3.64
N GLY A 40 6.49 18.28 -4.51
CA GLY A 40 6.71 17.83 -5.89
C GLY A 40 6.95 16.33 -6.05
N GLN A 41 7.34 15.62 -4.98
CA GLN A 41 7.56 14.18 -5.06
C GLN A 41 6.23 13.43 -5.14
N LYS A 42 6.23 12.36 -5.93
CA LYS A 42 5.08 11.49 -6.21
C LYS A 42 5.54 10.04 -6.35
N TYR A 43 4.58 9.13 -6.49
CA TYR A 43 4.84 7.78 -6.99
C TYR A 43 3.82 7.44 -8.06
N ASP A 44 4.31 7.06 -9.24
CA ASP A 44 3.46 6.71 -10.37
C ASP A 44 2.58 5.50 -10.06
N SER A 45 1.48 5.37 -10.79
CA SER A 45 0.56 4.26 -10.62
C SER A 45 1.27 2.91 -10.79
N HIS A 46 1.02 1.97 -9.89
CA HIS A 46 1.60 0.62 -9.91
C HIS A 46 0.67 -0.37 -9.20
N TYR A 47 0.97 -1.66 -9.36
CA TYR A 47 0.37 -2.74 -8.59
C TYR A 47 1.33 -3.19 -7.50
N ASP A 48 0.80 -3.51 -6.33
CA ASP A 48 1.59 -4.15 -5.27
C ASP A 48 1.71 -5.66 -5.47
N ALA A 49 0.79 -6.28 -6.20
CA ALA A 49 0.89 -7.68 -6.56
C ALA A 49 2.02 -7.89 -7.57
N PHE A 50 2.75 -8.99 -7.41
CA PHE A 50 3.78 -9.41 -8.35
C PHE A 50 3.14 -9.98 -9.62
N ASP A 51 3.26 -9.27 -10.73
CA ASP A 51 2.85 -9.76 -12.05
C ASP A 51 3.80 -10.88 -12.51
N PRO A 52 3.32 -12.11 -12.81
CA PRO A 52 4.16 -13.19 -13.30
C PRO A 52 4.93 -12.86 -14.58
N VAL A 53 4.44 -11.92 -15.41
CA VAL A 53 5.12 -11.47 -16.63
C VAL A 53 6.37 -10.66 -16.30
N GLU A 54 6.31 -9.84 -15.25
CA GLU A 54 7.42 -8.95 -14.84
C GLU A 54 8.38 -9.66 -13.87
N TYR A 55 7.84 -10.39 -12.90
CA TYR A 55 8.60 -10.98 -11.78
C TYR A 55 8.89 -12.47 -11.95
N GLY A 56 8.29 -13.13 -12.94
CA GLY A 56 8.40 -14.58 -13.11
C GLY A 56 7.65 -15.36 -12.03
N HIS A 57 8.18 -16.53 -11.66
CA HIS A 57 7.59 -17.32 -10.59
C HIS A 57 7.91 -16.70 -9.23
N VAL A 58 6.87 -16.30 -8.50
CA VAL A 58 6.96 -15.88 -7.10
C VAL A 58 6.43 -16.97 -6.18
N GLU A 59 7.13 -17.23 -5.08
CA GLU A 59 6.71 -18.23 -4.10
C GLU A 59 5.53 -17.75 -3.25
N SER A 60 5.36 -16.44 -3.10
CA SER A 60 4.38 -15.78 -2.27
C SER A 60 3.87 -14.53 -2.98
N GLN A 61 2.57 -14.26 -2.89
CA GLN A 61 1.91 -13.12 -3.53
C GLN A 61 1.44 -12.12 -2.48
N ARG A 62 1.65 -10.82 -2.74
CA ARG A 62 1.07 -9.73 -1.95
C ARG A 62 -0.43 -9.64 -2.24
N VAL A 63 -1.26 -10.03 -1.27
CA VAL A 63 -2.72 -10.08 -1.41
C VAL A 63 -3.40 -8.81 -0.94
N ALA A 64 -2.77 -8.07 -0.03
CA ALA A 64 -3.31 -6.84 0.50
C ALA A 64 -2.19 -5.87 0.91
N SER A 65 -2.54 -4.59 0.90
CA SER A 65 -1.68 -3.50 1.34
C SER A 65 -2.42 -2.65 2.36
N PHE A 66 -1.71 -2.35 3.45
CA PHE A 66 -2.20 -1.43 4.47
C PHE A 66 -1.26 -0.23 4.56
N LEU A 67 -1.77 0.94 4.19
CA LEU A 67 -1.07 2.23 4.30
C LEU A 67 -1.49 2.93 5.57
N LEU A 68 -0.55 3.18 6.48
CA LEU A 68 -0.75 3.99 7.68
C LEU A 68 -0.18 5.39 7.43
N TYR A 69 -1.05 6.41 7.39
CA TYR A 69 -0.62 7.79 7.22
C TYR A 69 -0.04 8.32 8.53
N LEU A 70 1.22 8.76 8.49
CA LEU A 70 1.97 9.23 9.67
C LEU A 70 1.99 10.76 9.79
N SER A 71 1.55 11.48 8.76
CA SER A 71 1.42 12.94 8.76
C SER A 71 0.10 13.40 8.11
N ASN A 72 -0.34 14.58 8.50
CA ASN A 72 -1.37 15.32 7.78
C ASN A 72 -0.70 16.05 6.60
N VAL A 73 -1.24 15.90 5.39
CA VAL A 73 -0.74 16.64 4.21
C VAL A 73 -1.63 17.84 3.95
N GLU A 74 -1.02 19.03 3.85
CA GLU A 74 -1.78 20.27 3.66
C GLU A 74 -2.47 20.30 2.30
N MET A 75 -1.74 19.94 1.23
CA MET A 75 -2.26 19.93 -0.14
C MET A 75 -1.53 18.90 -1.01
N GLY A 76 -2.29 18.16 -1.84
CA GLY A 76 -1.77 17.07 -2.64
C GLY A 76 -1.48 15.81 -1.80
N GLY A 77 -0.61 14.94 -2.32
CA GLY A 77 -0.16 13.74 -1.60
C GLY A 77 -1.21 12.64 -1.46
N GLU A 78 -2.38 12.76 -2.09
CA GLU A 78 -3.42 11.74 -2.04
C GLU A 78 -2.93 10.39 -2.55
N THR A 79 -3.39 9.31 -1.92
CA THR A 79 -3.30 7.99 -2.55
C THR A 79 -4.45 7.87 -3.53
N MET A 80 -4.14 7.68 -4.81
CA MET A 80 -5.14 7.62 -5.88
C MET A 80 -5.36 6.21 -6.39
N PHE A 81 -6.58 5.90 -6.81
CA PHE A 81 -6.97 4.67 -7.50
C PHE A 81 -7.61 5.06 -8.85
N PRO A 82 -6.82 5.17 -9.93
CA PRO A 82 -7.32 5.58 -11.24
C PRO A 82 -8.37 4.63 -11.83
N TYR A 83 -8.34 3.35 -11.46
CA TYR A 83 -9.23 2.30 -11.98
C TYR A 83 -10.37 1.91 -11.03
N GLU A 84 -10.61 2.70 -9.99
CA GLU A 84 -11.74 2.46 -9.10
C GLU A 84 -13.06 2.43 -9.89
N ASP A 85 -13.92 1.46 -9.54
CA ASP A 85 -15.16 1.12 -10.27
C ASP A 85 -14.99 0.92 -11.79
N GLY A 86 -13.82 0.49 -12.23
CA GLY A 86 -13.50 0.25 -13.64
C GLY A 86 -13.32 1.53 -14.45
N LEU A 87 -13.25 2.69 -13.80
CA LEU A 87 -12.98 3.96 -14.48
C LEU A 87 -11.63 3.93 -15.20
N ASN A 88 -11.52 4.62 -16.33
CA ASN A 88 -10.25 4.77 -17.09
C ASN A 88 -9.58 3.47 -17.59
N ILE A 89 -10.10 2.27 -17.30
CA ILE A 89 -9.46 0.99 -17.61
C ILE A 89 -9.34 0.74 -19.12
N ASP A 90 -10.34 1.18 -19.89
CA ASP A 90 -10.41 1.06 -21.34
C ASP A 90 -9.82 2.29 -22.07
N THR A 91 -9.06 3.12 -21.35
CA THR A 91 -8.43 4.32 -21.90
C THR A 91 -6.92 4.16 -21.99
N ASN A 92 -6.27 5.01 -22.79
CA ASN A 92 -4.80 5.16 -22.77
C ASN A 92 -4.38 6.02 -21.56
N TYR A 93 -4.72 5.55 -20.36
CA TYR A 93 -4.39 6.22 -19.12
C TYR A 93 -2.87 6.39 -18.98
N ASP A 94 -2.45 7.60 -18.66
CA ASP A 94 -1.07 7.94 -18.34
C ASP A 94 -0.84 7.71 -16.84
N TYR A 95 -0.03 6.71 -16.50
CA TYR A 95 0.25 6.23 -15.14
C TYR A 95 0.85 7.30 -14.22
N GLN A 96 1.26 8.44 -14.78
CA GLN A 96 1.77 9.59 -14.06
C GLN A 96 0.69 10.55 -13.55
N LYS A 97 -0.56 10.45 -14.04
CA LYS A 97 -1.63 11.42 -13.76
C LYS A 97 -2.34 11.12 -12.46
N CYS A 98 -2.50 12.15 -11.63
CA CYS A 98 -3.28 12.06 -10.39
C CYS A 98 -4.82 12.16 -10.66
N ILE A 99 -5.51 11.04 -10.93
CA ILE A 99 -6.96 10.98 -11.22
C ILE A 99 -7.66 9.80 -10.50
N GLY A 100 -8.97 9.66 -10.69
CA GLY A 100 -9.79 8.61 -10.06
C GLY A 100 -10.15 8.93 -8.61
N LEU A 101 -10.46 7.88 -7.84
CA LEU A 101 -10.68 8.00 -6.40
C LEU A 101 -9.40 8.50 -5.72
N LYS A 102 -9.51 9.48 -4.83
CA LYS A 102 -8.38 10.07 -4.09
C LYS A 102 -8.64 10.04 -2.59
N VAL A 103 -7.74 9.40 -1.86
CA VAL A 103 -7.76 9.34 -0.40
C VAL A 103 -6.75 10.34 0.15
N LYS A 104 -7.24 11.39 0.82
CA LYS A 104 -6.40 12.41 1.44
C LYS A 104 -5.66 11.84 2.66
N PRO A 105 -4.34 12.03 2.80
CA PRO A 105 -3.61 11.56 3.97
C PRO A 105 -3.99 12.38 5.21
N GLN A 106 -4.48 11.68 6.23
CA GLN A 106 -4.72 12.23 7.56
C GLN A 106 -3.98 11.38 8.58
N GLN A 107 -3.25 12.02 9.48
CA GLN A 107 -2.38 11.33 10.43
C GLN A 107 -3.20 10.38 11.31
N GLY A 108 -2.78 9.11 11.35
CA GLY A 108 -3.40 8.05 12.12
C GLY A 108 -4.41 7.21 11.33
N ASP A 109 -4.85 7.67 10.17
CA ASP A 109 -5.76 6.90 9.31
C ASP A 109 -5.02 5.73 8.65
N GLY A 110 -5.74 4.61 8.52
CA GLY A 110 -5.30 3.41 7.81
C GLY A 110 -6.12 3.18 6.55
N LEU A 111 -5.46 3.02 5.41
CA LEU A 111 -6.07 2.65 4.13
C LEU A 111 -5.71 1.20 3.80
N LEU A 112 -6.72 0.33 3.76
CA LEU A 112 -6.60 -1.07 3.38
C LEU A 112 -7.19 -1.27 1.99
N PHE A 113 -6.46 -1.94 1.10
CA PHE A 113 -6.96 -2.43 -0.17
C PHE A 113 -6.36 -3.80 -0.50
N TYR A 114 -7.05 -4.57 -1.35
CA TYR A 114 -6.63 -5.90 -1.77
C TYR A 114 -6.08 -5.84 -3.19
N SER A 115 -4.94 -6.48 -3.41
CA SER A 115 -4.24 -6.50 -4.70
C SER A 115 -4.72 -7.63 -5.61
N VAL A 116 -5.40 -8.63 -5.04
CA VAL A 116 -5.91 -9.80 -5.75
C VAL A 116 -7.34 -10.14 -5.31
N PHE A 117 -8.09 -10.76 -6.21
CA PHE A 117 -9.36 -11.39 -5.90
C PHE A 117 -9.16 -12.69 -5.09
N PRO A 118 -10.21 -13.24 -4.44
CA PRO A 118 -10.13 -14.51 -3.72
C PRO A 118 -9.68 -15.71 -4.58
N ASN A 119 -9.78 -15.61 -5.90
CA ASN A 119 -9.30 -16.63 -6.84
C ASN A 119 -7.81 -16.46 -7.22
N GLY A 120 -7.10 -15.52 -6.59
CA GLY A 120 -5.68 -15.24 -6.80
C GLY A 120 -5.36 -14.39 -8.04
N LYS A 121 -6.36 -13.97 -8.83
CA LYS A 121 -6.13 -13.07 -9.97
C LYS A 121 -5.87 -11.65 -9.47
N ILE A 122 -4.89 -10.97 -10.07
CA ILE A 122 -4.61 -9.57 -9.81
C ILE A 122 -5.87 -8.73 -10.08
N ASP A 123 -6.24 -7.91 -9.10
CA ASP A 123 -7.34 -6.97 -9.25
C ASP A 123 -6.82 -5.71 -9.94
N LYS A 124 -7.30 -5.46 -11.17
CA LYS A 124 -6.92 -4.27 -11.94
C LYS A 124 -7.33 -2.97 -11.24
N ASN A 125 -8.39 -2.98 -10.44
CA ASN A 125 -8.86 -1.80 -9.73
C ASN A 125 -7.93 -1.41 -8.57
N SER A 126 -7.01 -2.30 -8.17
CA SER A 126 -5.98 -2.03 -7.16
C SER A 126 -4.80 -1.20 -7.68
N LEU A 127 -4.80 -0.83 -8.97
CA LEU A 127 -3.81 0.10 -9.52
C LEU A 127 -3.89 1.39 -8.71
N HIS A 128 -2.78 1.80 -8.12
CA HIS A 128 -2.75 2.94 -7.23
C HIS A 128 -1.42 3.69 -7.30
N GLY A 129 -1.42 4.94 -6.86
CA GLY A 129 -0.20 5.75 -6.81
C GLY A 129 -0.30 6.85 -5.76
N SER A 130 0.80 7.57 -5.54
CA SER A 130 0.82 8.75 -4.67
C SER A 130 0.85 10.00 -5.53
N CYS A 131 -0.20 10.81 -5.46
CA CYS A 131 -0.24 12.12 -6.07
C CYS A 131 0.90 13.02 -5.55
N PRO A 132 1.35 14.01 -6.36
CA PRO A 132 2.41 14.91 -5.94
C PRO A 132 2.02 15.68 -4.69
N VAL A 133 2.93 15.80 -3.73
CA VAL A 133 2.75 16.72 -2.60
C VAL A 133 2.85 18.15 -3.11
N ILE A 134 1.83 18.97 -2.89
CA ILE A 134 1.82 20.37 -3.31
C ILE A 134 2.25 21.27 -2.15
N LYS A 135 1.85 20.95 -0.92
CA LYS A 135 2.23 21.68 0.29
C LYS A 135 2.29 20.76 1.51
N GLY A 136 3.31 20.95 2.34
CA GLY A 136 3.61 20.12 3.51
C GLY A 136 4.55 18.96 3.17
N GLU A 137 4.47 17.88 3.94
CA GLU A 137 5.20 16.63 3.69
C GLU A 137 4.33 15.41 4.01
N LYS A 138 4.50 14.34 3.23
CA LYS A 138 3.79 13.08 3.44
C LYS A 138 4.73 12.05 4.05
N TRP A 139 4.35 11.51 5.20
CA TRP A 139 4.93 10.30 5.76
C TRP A 139 3.89 9.18 5.75
N VAL A 140 4.27 8.02 5.24
CA VAL A 140 3.41 6.83 5.19
C VAL A 140 4.21 5.58 5.54
N ALA A 141 3.60 4.70 6.32
CA ALA A 141 4.11 3.36 6.56
C ALA A 141 3.28 2.35 5.78
N THR A 142 3.91 1.59 4.88
CA THR A 142 3.27 0.53 4.11
C THR A 142 3.53 -0.82 4.77
N LYS A 143 2.47 -1.61 4.90
CA LYS A 143 2.52 -3.01 5.28
C LYS A 143 1.96 -3.86 4.14
N TRP A 144 2.83 -4.56 3.43
CA TRP A 144 2.41 -5.57 2.46
C TRP A 144 2.12 -6.88 3.18
N ILE A 145 1.01 -7.50 2.81
CA ILE A 145 0.49 -8.73 3.42
C ILE A 145 0.44 -9.79 2.33
N ASN A 146 1.11 -10.90 2.58
CA ASN A 146 1.24 -11.99 1.63
C ASN A 146 0.17 -13.07 1.82
N ASP A 147 0.04 -13.99 0.85
CA ASP A 147 -0.77 -15.21 0.93
C ASP A 147 -0.09 -16.35 1.72
N LYS A 148 1.20 -16.19 2.04
CA LYS A 148 2.00 -17.13 2.82
C LYS A 148 2.77 -16.43 3.93
N GLN A 149 3.10 -17.22 4.95
CA GLN A 149 3.96 -16.76 6.04
C GLN A 149 5.30 -16.27 5.50
N GLN A 150 5.73 -15.10 5.97
CA GLN A 150 7.04 -14.55 5.63
C GLN A 150 8.10 -15.19 6.52
N HIS A 151 9.18 -15.68 5.91
CA HIS A 151 10.35 -16.16 6.62
C HIS A 151 11.16 -14.96 7.09
N ARG A 152 10.96 -14.54 8.34
CA ARG A 152 11.83 -13.53 8.97
C ARG A 152 13.18 -14.19 9.26
N HIS A 153 14.27 -13.61 8.75
CA HIS A 153 15.62 -14.02 9.13
C HIS A 153 15.85 -13.57 10.58
N TYR A 154 15.93 -14.53 11.50
CA TYR A 154 16.33 -14.35 12.90
C TYR A 154 17.85 -14.46 13.04
#